data_AF-A0A930X8D3-F1
#
_entry.id   AF-A0A930X8D3-F1
#
_cell.length_a   1.000
_cell.length_b   1.000
_cell.length_c   1.000
_cell.angle_alpha   90.00
_cell.angle_beta   90.00
_cell.angle_gamma   90.00
#
_symmetry.space_group_name_H-M   'P 1'
#
loop_
_entity.id
_entity.type
_entity.pdbx_description
1 polymer ?
#
loop_
_entity_poly.entity_id
_entity_poly.type
_entity_poly.pdbx_seq_one_letter_code
_entity_poly.pdbx_strand_id
1 'polypeptide(L)'
;MSTLPQAQQIAAGLQQRFGAEVCLHPIRDISAAPAIQADVAGLCERLGPVETVHFNYSGGTKAMALHSYRTLEQKLGERVSFSYLDGRRFCLVSDASGQAINAQDLRRCVQLDFKEWIQLNQFALYRPFAQAVMPELQQALGQLQQLLQTEGGLQAFWGTQAAADGWFYLRDPLMQAASSVNDISRSKYQKLYRRGLRQQADALARKRQGFHPGPAFEQVLAAFPVDWQAAWRALDPALLDEAGLVALYHISRFCDGHWLEMHTFSVLQQVLAECFAAADLCMGLELRQQNWDTYFEVDIAALIGYQLLGVSCTTYNRKSACKNKGFEIIHRVRQIGGDEVREGLKMLLITCVAPVERERLQQELAVETGTRRANILVCGQADLAPEKLREQIGQFLT
;
A
#
# COMPACT_ATOMS: atom_id res chain seq x y z
N MET A 1 -2.66 -1.60 -28.77
CA MET A 1 -2.91 -0.32 -28.06
C MET A 1 -1.67 0.55 -28.19
N SER A 2 -1.84 1.85 -28.40
CA SER A 2 -0.71 2.79 -28.48
C SER A 2 -0.16 3.09 -27.09
N THR A 3 1.16 3.09 -26.93
CA THR A 3 1.85 3.51 -25.68
C THR A 3 2.15 5.01 -25.65
N LEU A 4 1.70 5.76 -26.66
CA LEU A 4 1.97 7.20 -26.79
C LEU A 4 1.55 8.03 -25.57
N PRO A 5 0.35 7.85 -24.96
CA PRO A 5 -0.02 8.63 -23.79
C PRO A 5 0.95 8.44 -22.62
N GLN A 6 1.37 7.20 -22.37
CA GLN A 6 2.35 6.88 -21.34
C GLN A 6 3.71 7.52 -21.65
N ALA A 7 4.17 7.43 -22.91
CA ALA A 7 5.43 8.02 -23.34
C ALA A 7 5.45 9.54 -23.19
N GLN A 8 4.34 10.22 -23.52
CA GLN A 8 4.19 11.67 -23.33
C GLN A 8 4.22 12.06 -21.85
N GLN A 9 3.60 11.25 -20.99
CA GLN A 9 3.59 11.50 -19.55
C GLN A 9 4.98 11.32 -18.92
N ILE A 10 5.70 10.27 -19.31
CA ILE A 10 7.11 10.07 -18.90
C ILE A 10 7.98 11.22 -19.41
N ALA A 11 7.80 11.65 -20.67
CA ALA A 11 8.57 12.76 -21.24
C ALA A 11 8.36 14.06 -20.46
N ALA A 12 7.11 14.40 -20.15
CA ALA A 12 6.79 15.57 -19.34
C ALA A 12 7.41 15.49 -17.94
N GLY A 13 7.34 14.32 -17.29
CA GLY A 13 7.97 14.08 -15.98
C GLY A 13 9.49 14.26 -16.01
N LEU A 14 10.17 13.67 -17.01
CA LEU A 14 11.61 13.79 -17.19
C LEU A 14 12.04 15.25 -17.46
N GLN A 15 11.31 15.96 -18.33
CA GLN A 15 11.54 17.39 -18.60
C GLN A 15 11.38 18.23 -17.34
N GLN A 16 10.28 18.03 -16.61
CA GLN A 16 9.99 18.79 -15.39
C GLN A 16 11.05 18.54 -14.30
N ARG A 17 11.49 17.29 -14.13
CA ARG A 17 12.38 16.90 -13.04
C ARG A 17 13.85 17.19 -13.31
N PHE A 18 14.30 16.92 -14.53
CA PHE A 18 15.72 16.97 -14.88
C PHE A 18 16.08 18.07 -15.87
N GLY A 19 15.09 18.80 -16.41
CA GLY A 19 15.33 19.78 -17.47
C GLY A 19 15.87 19.14 -18.76
N ALA A 20 15.71 17.82 -18.92
CA ALA A 20 16.24 17.10 -20.06
C ALA A 20 15.43 17.39 -21.33
N GLU A 21 16.10 17.52 -22.47
CA GLU A 21 15.43 17.46 -23.76
C GLU A 21 14.96 16.02 -23.99
N VAL A 22 13.66 15.85 -24.27
CA VAL A 22 13.07 14.53 -24.47
C VAL A 22 12.47 14.44 -25.86
N CYS A 23 13.03 13.53 -26.66
CA CYS A 23 12.59 13.25 -28.01
C CYS A 23 11.92 11.87 -28.06
N LEU A 24 10.63 11.85 -28.41
CA LEU A 24 9.89 10.59 -28.60
C LEU A 24 10.13 10.04 -30.00
N HIS A 25 10.54 8.78 -30.09
CA HIS A 25 10.67 8.07 -31.35
C HIS A 25 9.73 6.85 -31.39
N PRO A 26 8.73 6.83 -32.29
CA PRO A 26 7.82 5.72 -32.39
C PRO A 26 8.47 4.53 -33.09
N ILE A 27 8.18 3.32 -32.59
CA ILE A 27 8.41 2.06 -33.30
C ILE A 27 7.07 1.60 -33.88
N ARG A 28 7.00 1.45 -35.20
CA ARG A 28 5.72 1.24 -35.92
C ARG A 28 5.16 -0.17 -35.76
N ASP A 29 6.03 -1.18 -35.59
CA ASP A 29 5.61 -2.56 -35.32
C ASP A 29 6.61 -3.27 -34.40
N ILE A 30 6.19 -3.49 -33.15
CA ILE A 30 7.00 -4.14 -32.11
C ILE A 30 7.03 -5.67 -32.22
N SER A 31 6.24 -6.26 -33.13
CA SER A 31 6.20 -7.69 -33.39
C SER A 31 7.13 -8.14 -34.52
N ALA A 32 7.59 -7.21 -35.35
CA ALA A 32 8.41 -7.48 -36.52
C ALA A 32 9.83 -6.94 -36.36
N ALA A 33 10.80 -7.85 -36.22
CA ALA A 33 12.22 -7.50 -36.10
C ALA A 33 12.72 -6.49 -37.17
N PRO A 34 12.43 -6.67 -38.48
CA PRO A 34 12.91 -5.72 -39.49
C PRO A 34 12.33 -4.31 -39.32
N ALA A 35 11.09 -4.18 -38.84
CA ALA A 35 10.46 -2.89 -38.59
C ALA A 35 11.15 -2.16 -37.44
N ILE A 36 11.37 -2.86 -36.31
CA ILE A 36 12.10 -2.31 -35.15
C ILE A 36 13.49 -1.83 -35.58
N GLN A 37 14.22 -2.65 -36.33
CA GLN A 37 15.58 -2.32 -36.78
C GLN A 37 15.60 -1.11 -37.72
N ALA A 38 14.64 -1.01 -38.64
CA ALA A 38 14.54 0.12 -39.57
C ALA A 38 14.24 1.43 -38.83
N ASP A 39 13.32 1.41 -37.86
CA ASP A 39 12.98 2.59 -37.07
C ASP A 39 14.19 3.05 -36.23
N VAL A 40 14.82 2.12 -35.49
CA VAL A 40 16.01 2.44 -34.67
C VAL A 40 17.18 2.92 -35.52
N ALA A 41 17.36 2.41 -36.74
CA ALA A 41 18.35 2.94 -37.68
C ALA A 41 18.05 4.40 -38.06
N GLY A 42 16.78 4.72 -38.35
CA GLY A 42 16.35 6.10 -38.59
C GLY A 42 16.50 7.02 -37.36
N LEU A 43 16.41 6.49 -36.14
CA LEU A 43 16.79 7.23 -34.93
C LEU A 43 18.29 7.58 -34.93
N CYS A 44 19.17 6.63 -35.26
CA CYS A 44 20.61 6.86 -35.31
C CYS A 44 20.97 7.98 -36.31
N GLU A 45 20.30 8.03 -37.45
CA GLU A 45 20.49 9.09 -38.45
C GLU A 45 20.06 10.46 -37.92
N ARG A 46 18.97 10.52 -37.16
CA ARG A 46 18.47 11.78 -36.57
C ARG A 46 19.27 12.26 -35.36
N LEU A 47 19.89 11.36 -34.60
CA LEU A 47 20.79 11.74 -33.50
C LEU A 47 21.98 12.56 -34.01
N GLY A 48 22.39 12.38 -35.27
CA GLY A 48 23.50 13.13 -35.85
C GLY A 48 24.85 12.80 -35.20
N PRO A 49 25.82 13.73 -35.19
CA PRO A 49 27.14 13.51 -34.61
C PRO A 49 27.08 13.59 -33.08
N VAL A 50 26.66 12.50 -32.43
CA VAL A 50 26.75 12.31 -30.98
C VAL A 50 28.07 11.64 -30.60
N GLU A 51 28.72 12.16 -29.55
CA GLU A 51 29.97 11.62 -29.01
C GLU A 51 29.74 10.24 -28.37
N THR A 52 28.72 10.13 -27.52
CA THR A 52 28.39 8.90 -26.80
C THR A 52 26.88 8.67 -26.72
N VAL A 53 26.46 7.42 -26.81
CA VAL A 53 25.07 6.99 -26.62
C VAL A 53 25.02 5.95 -25.50
N HIS A 54 24.02 6.07 -24.63
CA HIS A 54 23.74 5.03 -23.63
C HIS A 54 22.34 4.46 -23.87
N PHE A 55 22.23 3.14 -23.95
CA PHE A 55 20.96 2.44 -24.12
C PHE A 55 20.63 1.61 -22.90
N ASN A 56 19.56 2.00 -22.20
CA ASN A 56 18.98 1.19 -21.14
C ASN A 56 17.84 0.32 -21.73
N TYR A 57 17.97 -0.99 -21.59
CA TYR A 57 17.04 -1.96 -22.18
C TYR A 57 16.20 -2.72 -21.14
N SER A 58 15.98 -2.11 -19.98
CA SER A 58 15.15 -2.71 -18.91
C SER A 58 13.68 -2.86 -19.30
N GLY A 59 13.19 -1.97 -20.17
CA GLY A 59 11.79 -1.89 -20.59
C GLY A 59 11.56 -2.28 -22.05
N GLY A 60 10.28 -2.32 -22.43
CA GLY A 60 9.85 -2.76 -23.76
C GLY A 60 9.70 -4.28 -23.88
N THR A 61 9.22 -4.75 -25.03
CA THR A 61 9.15 -6.20 -25.27
C THR A 61 10.55 -6.77 -25.47
N LYS A 62 10.71 -8.08 -25.25
CA LYS A 62 11.99 -8.78 -25.52
C LYS A 62 12.47 -8.56 -26.96
N ALA A 63 11.55 -8.52 -27.92
CA ALA A 63 11.86 -8.23 -29.31
C ALA A 63 12.37 -6.79 -29.49
N MET A 64 11.71 -5.80 -28.88
CA MET A 64 12.16 -4.41 -28.90
C MET A 64 13.56 -4.26 -28.32
N ALA A 65 13.80 -4.79 -27.11
CA ALA A 65 15.09 -4.70 -26.45
C ALA A 65 16.20 -5.34 -27.31
N LEU A 66 16.00 -6.59 -27.77
CA LEU A 66 16.98 -7.33 -28.56
C LEU A 66 17.32 -6.64 -29.89
N HIS A 67 16.30 -6.20 -30.65
CA HIS A 67 16.53 -5.63 -31.97
C HIS A 67 17.04 -4.19 -31.89
N SER A 68 16.63 -3.41 -30.89
CA SER A 68 17.20 -2.07 -30.65
C SER A 68 18.67 -2.19 -30.24
N TYR A 69 19.00 -3.10 -29.32
CA TYR A 69 20.37 -3.38 -28.90
C TYR A 69 21.24 -3.69 -30.13
N ARG A 70 20.86 -4.69 -30.94
CA ARG A 70 21.63 -5.13 -32.10
C ARG A 70 21.84 -4.01 -33.12
N THR A 71 20.80 -3.21 -33.39
CA THR A 71 20.91 -2.11 -34.36
C THR A 71 21.83 -1.00 -33.86
N LEU A 72 21.72 -0.62 -32.59
CA LEU A 72 22.58 0.41 -31.99
C LEU A 72 24.05 -0.03 -31.98
N GLU A 73 24.32 -1.28 -31.58
CA GLU A 73 25.66 -1.87 -31.58
C GLU A 73 26.29 -1.83 -32.98
N GLN A 74 25.54 -2.25 -34.02
CA GLN A 74 26.02 -2.23 -35.40
C GLN A 74 26.26 -0.84 -35.97
N LYS A 75 25.42 0.15 -35.63
CA LYS A 75 25.49 1.50 -36.20
C LYS A 75 26.45 2.42 -35.46
N LEU A 76 26.64 2.23 -34.16
CA LEU A 76 27.38 3.15 -33.30
C LEU A 76 28.73 2.57 -32.82
N GLY A 77 28.89 1.25 -32.80
CA GLY A 77 30.14 0.59 -32.39
C GLY A 77 30.56 1.00 -30.98
N GLU A 78 31.82 1.43 -30.82
CA GLU A 78 32.39 1.84 -29.52
C GLU A 78 31.73 3.10 -28.91
N ARG A 79 30.92 3.83 -29.68
CA ARG A 79 30.22 5.02 -29.18
C ARG A 79 28.97 4.70 -28.36
N VAL A 80 28.52 3.43 -28.33
CA VAL A 80 27.35 3.04 -27.55
C VAL A 80 27.74 2.18 -26.34
N SER A 81 27.08 2.45 -25.23
CA SER A 81 27.14 1.63 -24.02
C SER A 81 25.74 1.16 -23.61
N PHE A 82 25.68 0.06 -22.85
CA PHE A 82 24.45 -0.65 -22.57
C PHE A 82 24.28 -0.92 -21.08
N SER A 83 23.04 -0.78 -20.60
CA SER A 83 22.69 -1.16 -19.23
C SER A 83 21.28 -1.73 -19.09
N TYR A 84 21.05 -2.42 -17.98
CA TYR A 84 19.73 -2.84 -17.55
C TYR A 84 19.58 -2.71 -16.04
N LEU A 85 18.34 -2.55 -15.58
CA LEU A 85 17.98 -2.53 -14.17
C LEU A 85 17.91 -3.97 -13.66
N ASP A 86 18.77 -4.30 -12.71
CA ASP A 86 18.67 -5.52 -11.92
C ASP A 86 17.79 -5.23 -10.69
N GLY A 87 16.52 -5.62 -10.80
CA GLY A 87 15.53 -5.44 -9.74
C GLY A 87 15.83 -6.23 -8.47
N ARG A 88 16.71 -7.25 -8.52
CA ARG A 88 17.10 -8.06 -7.35
C ARG A 88 18.23 -7.44 -6.56
N ARG A 89 19.21 -6.86 -7.28
CA ARG A 89 20.38 -6.20 -6.68
C ARG A 89 20.16 -4.71 -6.47
N PHE A 90 19.03 -4.18 -6.94
CA PHE A 90 18.69 -2.77 -6.87
C PHE A 90 19.77 -1.88 -7.49
N CYS A 91 20.26 -2.25 -8.67
CA CYS A 91 21.30 -1.53 -9.38
C CYS A 91 21.11 -1.55 -10.90
N LEU A 92 21.72 -0.59 -11.58
CA LEU A 92 21.93 -0.64 -13.03
C LEU A 92 23.20 -1.44 -13.29
N VAL A 93 23.13 -2.41 -14.19
CA VAL A 93 24.25 -3.28 -14.54
C VAL A 93 24.73 -2.92 -15.92
N SER A 94 26.04 -2.73 -16.06
CA SER A 94 26.69 -2.59 -17.36
C SER A 94 26.75 -3.96 -18.02
N ASP A 95 26.25 -4.04 -19.25
CA ASP A 95 26.30 -5.29 -20.02
C ASP A 95 27.75 -5.70 -20.32
N ALA A 96 28.62 -4.72 -20.60
CA ALA A 96 30.01 -4.96 -20.96
C ALA A 96 30.85 -5.56 -19.82
N SER A 97 30.62 -5.14 -18.57
CA SER A 97 31.40 -5.62 -17.42
C SER A 97 30.65 -6.61 -16.52
N GLY A 98 29.32 -6.71 -16.65
CA GLY A 98 28.46 -7.42 -15.72
C GLY A 98 28.41 -6.80 -14.31
N GLN A 99 29.06 -5.65 -14.11
CA GLN A 99 29.15 -4.96 -12.82
C GLN A 99 28.10 -3.86 -12.71
N ALA A 100 27.74 -3.53 -11.47
CA ALA A 100 26.89 -2.39 -11.20
C ALA A 100 27.58 -1.09 -11.66
N ILE A 101 26.83 -0.24 -12.36
CA ILE A 101 27.27 1.10 -12.80
C ILE A 101 27.23 2.07 -11.62
N ASN A 102 26.25 1.90 -10.73
CA ASN A 102 26.11 2.65 -9.50
C ASN A 102 26.65 1.84 -8.31
N ALA A 103 27.37 2.51 -7.41
CA ALA A 103 27.95 1.88 -6.22
C ALA A 103 26.95 1.65 -5.08
N GLN A 104 25.84 2.40 -5.05
CA GLN A 104 24.86 2.38 -3.96
C GLN A 104 23.56 1.70 -4.39
N ASP A 105 22.85 1.10 -3.44
CA ASP A 105 21.49 0.57 -3.65
C ASP A 105 20.57 1.69 -4.17
N LEU A 106 19.98 1.49 -5.35
CA LEU A 106 19.13 2.48 -6.01
C LEU A 106 17.89 2.86 -5.19
N ARG A 107 17.43 2.00 -4.28
CA ARG A 107 16.34 2.33 -3.35
C ARG A 107 16.69 3.47 -2.40
N ARG A 108 17.99 3.77 -2.24
CA ARG A 108 18.51 4.89 -1.43
C ARG A 108 18.84 6.12 -2.27
N CYS A 109 19.06 5.94 -3.58
CA CYS A 109 19.46 7.02 -4.48
C CYS A 109 18.27 7.65 -5.21
N VAL A 110 17.28 6.82 -5.56
CA VAL A 110 16.06 7.28 -6.25
C VAL A 110 15.10 7.80 -5.20
N GLN A 111 14.52 8.97 -5.46
CA GLN A 111 13.51 9.58 -4.59
C GLN A 111 12.24 9.77 -5.41
N LEU A 112 11.19 9.04 -5.09
CA LEU A 112 9.93 9.12 -5.81
C LEU A 112 8.80 9.18 -4.77
N ASP A 113 7.98 10.20 -4.86
CA ASP A 113 6.79 10.33 -4.02
C ASP A 113 5.55 9.76 -4.72
N PHE A 114 4.48 9.53 -3.97
CA PHE A 114 3.24 8.99 -4.52
C PHE A 114 2.61 9.91 -5.55
N LYS A 115 2.78 11.24 -5.44
CA LYS A 115 2.20 12.19 -6.39
C LYS A 115 2.84 12.02 -7.76
N GLU A 116 4.17 11.98 -7.83
CA GLU A 116 4.94 11.74 -9.05
C GLU A 116 4.70 10.32 -9.58
N TRP A 117 4.70 9.31 -8.70
CA TRP A 117 4.44 7.92 -9.08
C TRP A 117 3.05 7.74 -9.73
N ILE A 118 1.99 8.32 -9.13
CA ILE A 118 0.61 8.25 -9.64
C ILE A 118 0.53 8.93 -11.01
N GLN A 119 1.19 10.08 -11.16
CA GLN A 119 1.28 10.79 -12.43
C GLN A 119 1.97 9.91 -13.48
N LEU A 120 3.13 9.33 -13.22
CA LEU A 120 3.85 8.51 -14.20
C LEU A 120 3.06 7.26 -14.65
N ASN A 121 2.14 6.76 -13.84
CA ASN A 121 1.40 5.51 -14.08
C ASN A 121 -0.05 5.71 -14.55
N GLN A 122 -0.44 6.90 -15.02
CA GLN A 122 -1.78 7.19 -15.56
C GLN A 122 -2.94 6.91 -14.58
N PHE A 123 -2.67 6.97 -13.27
CA PHE A 123 -3.68 6.89 -12.23
C PHE A 123 -4.10 8.29 -11.77
N ALA A 124 -5.25 8.35 -11.10
CA ALA A 124 -5.68 9.50 -10.34
C ALA A 124 -6.12 9.06 -8.94
N LEU A 125 -5.92 9.93 -7.95
CA LEU A 125 -6.51 9.74 -6.63
C LEU A 125 -8.02 9.81 -6.73
N TYR A 126 -8.71 8.82 -6.16
CA TYR A 126 -10.14 8.90 -5.92
C TYR A 126 -10.41 9.78 -4.68
N ARG A 127 -9.55 9.69 -3.66
CA ARG A 127 -9.58 10.50 -2.44
C ARG A 127 -8.16 10.80 -1.93
N PRO A 128 -7.99 11.84 -1.09
CA PRO A 128 -6.73 12.06 -0.39
C PRO A 128 -6.41 10.89 0.54
N PHE A 129 -5.16 10.42 0.49
CA PHE A 129 -4.61 9.47 1.45
C PHE A 129 -4.07 10.20 2.69
N ALA A 130 -3.82 9.46 3.77
CA ALA A 130 -3.21 9.99 4.99
C ALA A 130 -1.71 9.66 5.05
N GLN A 131 -0.89 10.60 5.54
CA GLN A 131 0.55 10.40 5.80
C GLN A 131 0.88 10.40 7.31
N ALA A 132 -0.14 10.36 8.16
CA ALA A 132 0.03 10.30 9.60
C ALA A 132 -1.19 9.64 10.25
N VAL A 133 -0.98 9.04 11.42
CA VAL A 133 -2.07 8.63 12.30
C VAL A 133 -2.78 9.87 12.85
N MET A 134 -4.11 9.88 12.78
CA MET A 134 -4.93 10.95 13.30
C MET A 134 -4.62 11.21 14.79
N PRO A 135 -4.30 12.46 15.20
CA PRO A 135 -3.86 12.78 16.55
C PRO A 135 -4.77 12.25 17.67
N GLU A 136 -6.08 12.35 17.46
CA GLU A 136 -7.13 11.92 18.38
C GLU A 136 -7.11 10.40 18.65
N LEU A 137 -6.51 9.61 17.76
CA LEU A 137 -6.41 8.14 17.90
C LEU A 137 -5.06 7.69 18.46
N GLN A 138 -4.05 8.56 18.55
CA GLN A 138 -2.68 8.15 18.89
C GLN A 138 -2.58 7.57 20.30
N GLN A 139 -3.25 8.18 21.29
CA GLN A 139 -3.23 7.69 22.66
C GLN A 139 -3.93 6.33 22.79
N ALA A 140 -5.10 6.16 22.17
CA ALA A 140 -5.82 4.89 22.13
C ALA A 140 -5.03 3.80 21.40
N LEU A 141 -4.34 4.15 20.31
CA LEU A 141 -3.43 3.25 19.60
C LEU A 141 -2.27 2.79 20.51
N GLY A 142 -1.69 3.71 21.30
CA GLY A 142 -0.66 3.39 22.28
C GLY A 142 -1.11 2.40 23.34
N GLN A 143 -2.34 2.54 23.86
CA GLN A 143 -2.90 1.56 24.80
C GLN A 143 -3.09 0.19 24.13
N LEU A 144 -3.59 0.16 22.90
CA LEU A 144 -3.77 -1.10 22.17
C LEU A 144 -2.41 -1.76 21.85
N GLN A 145 -1.38 -0.99 21.51
CA GLN A 145 -0.01 -1.46 21.33
C GLN A 145 0.58 -2.08 22.61
N GLN A 146 0.21 -1.60 23.80
CA GLN A 146 0.57 -2.24 25.07
C GLN A 146 -0.16 -3.58 25.25
N LEU A 147 -1.45 -3.65 24.89
CA LEU A 147 -2.20 -4.89 24.95
C LEU A 147 -1.64 -5.96 24.00
N LEU A 148 -1.12 -5.59 22.82
CA LEU A 148 -0.45 -6.51 21.88
C LEU A 148 0.82 -7.14 22.45
N GLN A 149 1.43 -6.53 23.47
CA GLN A 149 2.60 -7.08 24.16
C GLN A 149 2.22 -8.12 25.23
N THR A 150 0.96 -8.16 25.63
CA THR A 150 0.46 -9.04 26.69
C THR A 150 -0.25 -10.23 26.08
N GLU A 151 0.06 -11.44 26.57
CA GLU A 151 -0.64 -12.65 26.13
C GLU A 151 -2.14 -12.53 26.43
N GLY A 152 -2.98 -12.72 25.40
CA GLY A 152 -4.44 -12.58 25.53
C GLY A 152 -4.95 -11.13 25.57
N GLY A 153 -4.10 -10.12 25.52
CA GLY A 153 -4.52 -8.71 25.65
C GLY A 153 -5.50 -8.26 24.55
N LEU A 154 -5.27 -8.68 23.30
CA LEU A 154 -6.18 -8.39 22.19
C LEU A 154 -7.52 -9.11 22.33
N GLN A 155 -7.50 -10.37 22.79
CA GLN A 155 -8.72 -11.13 23.07
C GLN A 155 -9.53 -10.50 24.20
N ALA A 156 -8.86 -9.99 25.25
CA ALA A 156 -9.51 -9.28 26.34
C ALA A 156 -10.12 -7.94 25.89
N PHE A 157 -9.47 -7.21 24.98
CA PHE A 157 -10.04 -5.99 24.38
C PHE A 157 -11.30 -6.29 23.56
N TRP A 158 -11.26 -7.32 22.72
CA TRP A 158 -12.42 -7.70 21.91
C TRP A 158 -13.54 -8.33 22.73
N GLY A 159 -13.20 -9.04 23.81
CA GLY A 159 -14.15 -9.73 24.67
C GLY A 159 -14.95 -10.78 23.89
N THR A 160 -16.10 -11.17 24.42
CA THR A 160 -17.04 -12.06 23.72
C THR A 160 -18.47 -11.55 23.78
N GLN A 161 -19.32 -12.01 22.87
CA GLN A 161 -20.75 -11.69 22.95
C GLN A 161 -21.42 -12.26 24.22
N ALA A 162 -20.91 -13.37 24.76
CA ALA A 162 -21.46 -14.01 25.95
C ALA A 162 -21.07 -13.27 27.24
N ALA A 163 -19.83 -12.77 27.32
CA ALA A 163 -19.32 -12.08 28.51
C ALA A 163 -19.72 -10.60 28.58
N ALA A 164 -20.16 -10.01 27.45
CA ALA A 164 -20.59 -8.62 27.37
C ALA A 164 -19.54 -7.60 27.88
N ASP A 165 -18.27 -7.91 27.65
CA ASP A 165 -17.11 -7.29 28.29
C ASP A 165 -16.16 -6.56 27.35
N GLY A 166 -16.35 -6.70 26.04
CA GLY A 166 -15.48 -6.06 25.05
C GLY A 166 -16.19 -5.64 23.78
N TRP A 167 -15.39 -5.19 22.81
CA TRP A 167 -15.88 -4.63 21.55
C TRP A 167 -16.92 -5.53 20.84
N PHE A 168 -16.72 -6.85 20.79
CA PHE A 168 -17.59 -7.76 20.06
C PHE A 168 -19.04 -7.76 20.56
N TYR A 169 -19.27 -7.34 21.80
CA TYR A 169 -20.62 -7.22 22.31
C TYR A 169 -21.38 -6.06 21.66
N LEU A 170 -20.76 -4.92 21.38
CA LEU A 170 -21.39 -3.75 20.77
C LEU A 170 -21.18 -3.65 19.25
N ARG A 171 -20.27 -4.45 18.70
CA ARG A 171 -19.82 -4.39 17.31
C ARG A 171 -20.95 -4.38 16.28
N ASP A 172 -21.84 -5.38 16.33
CA ASP A 172 -22.80 -5.62 15.24
C ASP A 172 -23.73 -4.41 14.95
N PRO A 173 -24.46 -3.84 15.95
CA PRO A 173 -25.29 -2.67 15.67
C PRO A 173 -24.48 -1.44 15.23
N LEU A 174 -23.28 -1.23 15.77
CA LEU A 174 -22.43 -0.10 15.38
C LEU A 174 -21.90 -0.24 13.94
N MET A 175 -21.50 -1.44 13.54
CA MET A 175 -21.02 -1.71 12.17
C MET A 175 -22.17 -1.71 11.16
N GLN A 176 -23.36 -2.20 11.53
CA GLN A 176 -24.55 -2.08 10.70
C GLN A 176 -24.91 -0.61 10.45
N ALA A 177 -24.86 0.24 11.49
CA ALA A 177 -25.09 1.68 11.35
C ALA A 177 -24.07 2.36 10.42
N ALA A 178 -22.81 1.89 10.41
CA ALA A 178 -21.73 2.44 9.60
C ALA A 178 -21.64 1.86 8.16
N SER A 179 -22.42 0.83 7.82
CA SER A 179 -22.28 0.05 6.57
C SER A 179 -22.32 0.85 5.26
N SER A 180 -23.02 1.99 5.23
CA SER A 180 -23.16 2.85 4.05
C SER A 180 -22.30 4.12 4.11
N VAL A 181 -21.37 4.19 5.07
CA VAL A 181 -20.57 5.39 5.38
C VAL A 181 -19.18 5.23 4.77
N ASN A 182 -18.98 5.81 3.59
CA ASN A 182 -17.68 5.74 2.92
C ASN A 182 -16.75 6.88 3.35
N ASP A 183 -17.26 8.05 3.74
CA ASP A 183 -16.44 9.22 4.11
C ASP A 183 -17.18 10.09 5.12
N ILE A 184 -16.92 9.87 6.41
CA ILE A 184 -17.61 10.56 7.51
C ILE A 184 -17.36 12.08 7.55
N SER A 185 -16.33 12.58 6.86
CA SER A 185 -16.04 14.01 6.80
C SER A 185 -17.11 14.79 6.04
N ARG A 186 -17.90 14.13 5.16
CA ARG A 186 -18.92 14.79 4.35
C ARG A 186 -20.30 14.70 5.01
N SER A 187 -21.01 15.83 5.03
CA SER A 187 -22.38 15.94 5.58
C SER A 187 -23.35 14.86 5.08
N LYS A 188 -23.26 14.44 3.80
CA LYS A 188 -24.08 13.34 3.25
C LYS A 188 -23.93 12.05 4.07
N TYR A 189 -22.70 11.66 4.36
CA TYR A 189 -22.40 10.41 5.05
C TYR A 189 -22.65 10.50 6.55
N GLN A 190 -22.50 11.68 7.15
CA GLN A 190 -22.96 11.95 8.53
C GLN A 190 -24.46 11.73 8.66
N LYS A 191 -25.28 12.22 7.72
CA LYS A 191 -26.73 11.97 7.70
C LYS A 191 -27.06 10.48 7.56
N LEU A 192 -26.33 9.75 6.71
CA LEU A 192 -26.48 8.29 6.56
C LEU A 192 -26.12 7.56 7.86
N TYR A 193 -25.00 7.93 8.50
CA TYR A 193 -24.60 7.31 9.76
C TYR A 193 -25.61 7.55 10.87
N ARG A 194 -26.09 8.81 11.03
CA ARG A 194 -27.14 9.15 12.00
C ARG A 194 -28.42 8.35 11.75
N ARG A 195 -28.82 8.15 10.48
CA ARG A 195 -29.96 7.29 10.13
C ARG A 195 -29.70 5.83 10.52
N GLY A 196 -28.52 5.31 10.24
CA GLY A 196 -28.12 3.96 10.64
C GLY A 196 -28.17 3.75 12.16
N LEU A 197 -27.65 4.70 12.94
CA LEU A 197 -27.72 4.67 14.40
C LEU A 197 -29.17 4.67 14.91
N ARG A 198 -30.06 5.47 14.30
CA ARG A 198 -31.49 5.46 14.66
C ARG A 198 -32.16 4.12 14.40
N GLN A 199 -31.80 3.45 13.30
CA GLN A 199 -32.30 2.11 12.99
C GLN A 199 -31.82 1.05 14.00
N GLN A 200 -30.68 1.29 14.64
CA GLN A 200 -30.06 0.38 15.61
C GLN A 200 -30.29 0.80 17.07
N ALA A 201 -31.06 1.87 17.31
CA ALA A 201 -31.21 2.49 18.63
C ALA A 201 -31.70 1.49 19.69
N ASP A 202 -32.74 0.70 19.40
CA ASP A 202 -33.27 -0.30 20.34
C ASP A 202 -32.30 -1.45 20.63
N ALA A 203 -31.47 -1.82 19.64
CA ALA A 203 -30.45 -2.85 19.83
C ALA A 203 -29.29 -2.33 20.69
N LEU A 204 -28.85 -1.08 20.43
CA LEU A 204 -27.81 -0.40 21.20
C LEU A 204 -28.25 -0.15 22.64
N ALA A 205 -29.48 0.34 22.86
CA ALA A 205 -30.03 0.59 24.20
C ALA A 205 -30.07 -0.70 25.04
N ARG A 206 -30.55 -1.81 24.46
CA ARG A 206 -30.58 -3.12 25.14
C ARG A 206 -29.18 -3.63 25.47
N LYS A 207 -28.26 -3.59 24.52
CA LYS A 207 -26.87 -4.03 24.76
C LYS A 207 -26.21 -3.16 25.83
N ARG A 208 -26.33 -1.84 25.74
CA ARG A 208 -25.74 -0.92 26.71
C ARG A 208 -26.13 -1.24 28.16
N GLN A 209 -27.37 -1.66 28.41
CA GLN A 209 -27.82 -2.02 29.77
C GLN A 209 -27.06 -3.22 30.35
N GLY A 210 -26.64 -4.18 29.52
CA GLY A 210 -25.90 -5.37 29.95
C GLY A 210 -24.41 -5.31 29.65
N PHE A 211 -23.89 -4.15 29.22
CA PHE A 211 -22.49 -4.02 28.85
C PHE A 211 -21.63 -3.67 30.07
N HIS A 212 -20.67 -4.53 30.38
CA HIS A 212 -19.76 -4.41 31.51
C HIS A 212 -18.32 -4.43 30.99
N PRO A 213 -17.80 -3.28 30.49
CA PRO A 213 -16.52 -3.25 29.82
C PRO A 213 -15.40 -3.76 30.74
N GLY A 214 -14.64 -4.72 30.25
CA GLY A 214 -13.49 -5.28 30.96
C GLY A 214 -12.30 -4.30 30.98
N PRO A 215 -11.30 -4.52 31.85
CA PRO A 215 -10.21 -3.57 32.05
C PRO A 215 -9.44 -3.21 30.78
N ALA A 216 -9.19 -4.19 29.91
CA ALA A 216 -8.48 -3.96 28.64
C ALA A 216 -9.26 -3.04 27.70
N PHE A 217 -10.58 -3.19 27.63
CA PHE A 217 -11.44 -2.35 26.80
C PHE A 217 -11.59 -0.95 27.40
N GLU A 218 -11.77 -0.85 28.72
CA GLU A 218 -11.81 0.44 29.44
C GLU A 218 -10.52 1.24 29.28
N GLN A 219 -9.36 0.57 29.38
CA GLN A 219 -8.06 1.21 29.20
C GLN A 219 -7.93 1.91 27.84
N VAL A 220 -8.37 1.24 26.76
CA VAL A 220 -8.37 1.84 25.41
C VAL A 220 -9.39 2.97 25.30
N LEU A 221 -10.60 2.79 25.83
CA LEU A 221 -11.65 3.81 25.78
C LEU A 221 -11.26 5.08 26.53
N ALA A 222 -10.61 4.94 27.68
CA ALA A 222 -10.17 6.07 28.51
C ALA A 222 -9.07 6.91 27.85
N ALA A 223 -8.42 6.39 26.82
CA ALA A 223 -7.37 7.08 26.08
C ALA A 223 -7.88 7.88 24.87
N PHE A 224 -9.17 7.85 24.56
CA PHE A 224 -9.75 8.80 23.60
C PHE A 224 -9.90 10.20 24.20
N PRO A 225 -10.00 11.27 23.39
CA PRO A 225 -10.33 12.61 23.86
C PRO A 225 -11.61 12.65 24.72
N VAL A 226 -11.70 13.59 25.66
CA VAL A 226 -12.80 13.63 26.66
C VAL A 226 -14.18 13.81 26.00
N ASP A 227 -14.26 14.63 24.96
CA ASP A 227 -15.44 14.85 24.13
C ASP A 227 -15.82 13.59 23.33
N TRP A 228 -14.83 12.82 22.85
CA TRP A 228 -15.05 11.53 22.20
C TRP A 228 -15.56 10.47 23.18
N GLN A 229 -15.03 10.45 24.39
CA GLN A 229 -15.55 9.61 25.47
C GLN A 229 -17.00 9.99 25.81
N ALA A 230 -17.35 11.29 25.80
CA ALA A 230 -18.72 11.72 26.02
C ALA A 230 -19.66 11.21 24.92
N ALA A 231 -19.24 11.25 23.66
CA ALA A 231 -19.99 10.69 22.54
C ALA A 231 -20.20 9.17 22.68
N TRP A 232 -19.15 8.44 23.07
CA TRP A 232 -19.23 7.02 23.39
C TRP A 232 -20.16 6.73 24.58
N ARG A 233 -20.12 7.55 25.63
CA ARG A 233 -21.05 7.39 26.77
C ARG A 233 -22.48 7.71 26.38
N ALA A 234 -22.72 8.60 25.42
CA ALA A 234 -24.06 8.91 24.94
C ALA A 234 -24.65 7.73 24.15
N LEU A 235 -23.92 7.21 23.16
CA LEU A 235 -24.35 6.10 22.28
C LEU A 235 -25.79 6.25 21.72
N ASP A 236 -26.26 7.48 21.59
CA ASP A 236 -27.62 7.81 21.18
C ASP A 236 -27.57 8.94 20.13
N PRO A 237 -28.03 8.71 18.88
CA PRO A 237 -28.02 9.73 17.84
C PRO A 237 -28.87 10.97 18.13
N ALA A 238 -29.80 10.92 19.10
CA ALA A 238 -30.59 12.07 19.52
C ALA A 238 -29.79 13.03 20.44
N LEU A 239 -28.77 12.51 21.13
CA LEU A 239 -27.91 13.26 22.05
C LEU A 239 -26.61 13.73 21.40
N LEU A 240 -26.30 13.24 20.19
CA LEU A 240 -25.07 13.55 19.47
C LEU A 240 -25.25 14.70 18.48
N ASP A 241 -24.46 15.75 18.68
CA ASP A 241 -24.21 16.77 17.66
C ASP A 241 -23.37 16.19 16.50
N GLU A 242 -22.96 17.03 15.55
CA GLU A 242 -22.17 16.57 14.40
C GLU A 242 -20.78 16.08 14.81
N ALA A 243 -20.09 16.80 15.72
CA ALA A 243 -18.76 16.41 16.20
C ALA A 243 -18.80 15.08 16.96
N GLY A 244 -19.76 14.90 17.87
CA GLY A 244 -19.95 13.66 18.61
C GLY A 244 -20.33 12.48 17.71
N LEU A 245 -21.08 12.72 16.64
CA LEU A 245 -21.39 11.69 15.64
C LEU A 245 -20.12 11.24 14.89
N VAL A 246 -19.26 12.17 14.48
CA VAL A 246 -17.98 11.88 13.83
C VAL A 246 -17.05 11.14 14.79
N ALA A 247 -16.96 11.58 16.05
CA ALA A 247 -16.19 10.92 17.09
C ALA A 247 -16.63 9.46 17.31
N LEU A 248 -17.94 9.22 17.48
CA LEU A 248 -18.48 7.86 17.67
C LEU A 248 -18.17 6.95 16.47
N TYR A 249 -18.23 7.48 15.25
CA TYR A 249 -17.83 6.73 14.06
C TYR A 249 -16.36 6.32 14.12
N HIS A 250 -15.45 7.25 14.43
CA HIS A 250 -14.02 6.97 14.50
C HIS A 250 -13.66 5.99 15.61
N ILE A 251 -14.26 6.12 16.81
CA ILE A 251 -14.10 5.13 17.89
C ILE A 251 -14.56 3.75 17.40
N SER A 252 -15.73 3.68 16.77
CA SER A 252 -16.29 2.41 16.29
C SER A 252 -15.40 1.76 15.22
N ARG A 253 -14.90 2.53 14.25
CA ARG A 253 -13.99 2.03 13.20
C ARG A 253 -12.61 1.65 13.77
N PHE A 254 -12.11 2.43 14.72
CA PHE A 254 -10.90 2.12 15.46
C PHE A 254 -11.04 0.74 16.11
N CYS A 255 -12.06 0.52 16.95
CA CYS A 255 -12.24 -0.74 17.67
C CYS A 255 -12.48 -1.95 16.75
N ASP A 256 -13.11 -1.75 15.58
CA ASP A 256 -13.39 -2.83 14.62
C ASP A 256 -12.14 -3.38 13.93
N GLY A 257 -11.18 -2.51 13.59
CA GLY A 257 -9.94 -2.97 12.96
C GLY A 257 -9.05 -1.92 12.33
N HIS A 258 -9.47 -0.66 12.18
CA HIS A 258 -8.60 0.38 11.64
C HIS A 258 -7.33 0.57 12.48
N TRP A 259 -7.38 0.24 13.78
CA TRP A 259 -6.20 0.25 14.65
C TRP A 259 -5.03 -0.57 14.07
N LEU A 260 -5.31 -1.66 13.34
CA LEU A 260 -4.30 -2.54 12.78
C LEU A 260 -3.51 -1.85 11.67
N GLU A 261 -4.22 -1.12 10.80
CA GLU A 261 -3.60 -0.29 9.76
C GLU A 261 -2.72 0.79 10.39
N MET A 262 -3.24 1.51 11.39
CA MET A 262 -2.48 2.57 12.08
C MET A 262 -1.26 2.01 12.84
N HIS A 263 -1.40 0.84 13.46
CA HIS A 263 -0.31 0.14 14.13
C HIS A 263 0.78 -0.24 13.13
N THR A 264 0.41 -0.92 12.04
CA THR A 264 1.35 -1.32 10.99
C THR A 264 2.00 -0.13 10.31
N PHE A 265 1.25 0.95 10.05
CA PHE A 265 1.78 2.20 9.51
C PHE A 265 2.85 2.80 10.42
N SER A 266 2.58 2.86 11.73
CA SER A 266 3.52 3.41 12.71
C SER A 266 4.82 2.59 12.77
N VAL A 267 4.71 1.25 12.71
CA VAL A 267 5.87 0.35 12.68
C VAL A 267 6.65 0.50 11.37
N LEU A 268 5.97 0.55 10.22
CA LEU A 268 6.61 0.79 8.92
C LEU A 268 7.33 2.14 8.88
N GLN A 269 6.72 3.18 9.42
CA GLN A 269 7.33 4.51 9.46
C GLN A 269 8.67 4.48 10.21
N GLN A 270 8.77 3.75 11.33
CA GLN A 270 10.02 3.58 12.06
C GLN A 270 11.06 2.81 11.24
N VAL A 271 10.69 1.66 10.66
CA VAL A 271 11.62 0.85 9.85
C VAL A 271 12.14 1.65 8.65
N LEU A 272 11.25 2.37 7.95
CA LEU A 272 11.62 3.16 6.78
C LEU A 272 12.51 4.34 7.16
N ALA A 273 12.23 5.04 8.27
CA ALA A 273 13.09 6.12 8.75
C ALA A 273 14.52 5.64 9.07
N GLU A 274 14.67 4.42 9.57
CA GLU A 274 15.97 3.82 9.90
C GLU A 274 16.74 3.32 8.66
N CYS A 275 16.04 2.76 7.66
CA CYS A 275 16.68 2.07 6.53
C CYS A 275 16.68 2.87 5.22
N PHE A 276 15.71 3.77 5.02
CA PHE A 276 15.38 4.41 3.74
C PHE A 276 14.86 5.84 3.94
N ALA A 277 15.76 6.79 4.21
CA ALA A 277 15.41 8.17 4.55
C ALA A 277 14.51 8.92 3.55
N ALA A 278 14.45 8.49 2.29
CA ALA A 278 13.65 9.12 1.24
C ALA A 278 12.41 8.28 0.82
N ALA A 279 12.02 7.28 1.62
CA ALA A 279 10.82 6.52 1.34
C ALA A 279 9.55 7.36 1.60
N ASP A 280 8.56 7.23 0.72
CA ASP A 280 7.23 7.80 0.92
C ASP A 280 6.28 6.72 1.46
N LEU A 281 5.33 7.09 2.32
CA LEU A 281 4.45 6.16 3.04
C LEU A 281 3.07 6.81 3.23
N CYS A 282 2.00 6.07 2.92
CA CYS A 282 0.64 6.53 3.11
C CYS A 282 -0.32 5.41 3.55
N MET A 283 -1.44 5.80 4.17
CA MET A 283 -2.61 4.94 4.46
C MET A 283 -3.80 5.33 3.59
N GLY A 284 -4.62 4.36 3.22
CA GLY A 284 -5.85 4.57 2.45
C GLY A 284 -5.58 5.07 1.04
N LEU A 285 -4.67 4.42 0.31
CA LEU A 285 -4.33 4.79 -1.07
C LEU A 285 -5.46 4.33 -2.02
N GLU A 286 -6.41 5.24 -2.28
CA GLU A 286 -7.53 4.99 -3.19
C GLU A 286 -7.25 5.53 -4.61
N LEU A 287 -7.07 4.63 -5.58
CA LEU A 287 -6.71 4.96 -6.96
C LEU A 287 -7.80 4.57 -7.95
N ARG A 288 -7.90 5.35 -9.03
CA ARG A 288 -8.75 5.07 -10.20
C ARG A 288 -8.02 5.39 -11.51
N GLN A 289 -8.43 4.75 -12.60
CA GLN A 289 -8.04 5.16 -13.95
C GLN A 289 -9.15 6.01 -14.59
N GLN A 290 -8.81 6.81 -15.60
CA GLN A 290 -9.76 7.74 -16.25
C GLN A 290 -11.00 7.03 -16.84
N ASN A 291 -10.88 5.77 -17.24
CA ASN A 291 -11.96 5.00 -17.87
C ASN A 291 -12.64 4.02 -16.92
N TRP A 292 -12.40 4.13 -15.62
CA TRP A 292 -12.95 3.21 -14.63
C TRP A 292 -14.06 3.90 -13.83
N ASP A 293 -15.23 3.26 -13.79
CA ASP A 293 -16.31 3.65 -12.86
C ASP A 293 -16.01 3.22 -11.42
N THR A 294 -14.99 2.39 -11.24
CA THR A 294 -14.55 1.84 -9.97
C THR A 294 -13.19 2.38 -9.56
N TYR A 295 -12.90 2.25 -8.28
CA TYR A 295 -11.60 2.50 -7.69
C TYR A 295 -11.18 1.26 -6.91
N PHE A 296 -9.90 1.18 -6.57
CA PHE A 296 -9.40 0.20 -5.63
C PHE A 296 -8.59 0.91 -4.54
N GLU A 297 -8.45 0.24 -3.41
CA GLU A 297 -7.80 0.77 -2.23
C GLU A 297 -6.59 -0.09 -1.86
N VAL A 298 -5.52 0.51 -1.38
CA VAL A 298 -4.45 -0.19 -0.69
C VAL A 298 -4.35 0.40 0.71
N ASP A 299 -4.57 -0.44 1.72
CA ASP A 299 -4.70 -0.02 3.12
C ASP A 299 -3.47 0.79 3.57
N ILE A 300 -2.26 0.31 3.23
CA ILE A 300 -1.01 1.06 3.41
C ILE A 300 -0.11 0.83 2.19
N ALA A 301 0.50 1.88 1.68
CA ALA A 301 1.48 1.79 0.59
C ALA A 301 2.77 2.54 0.96
N ALA A 302 3.91 1.99 0.55
CA ALA A 302 5.20 2.67 0.63
C ALA A 302 5.94 2.64 -0.71
N LEU A 303 6.65 3.72 -1.02
CA LEU A 303 7.60 3.81 -2.14
C LEU A 303 9.02 3.89 -1.57
N ILE A 304 9.81 2.84 -1.81
CA ILE A 304 11.19 2.73 -1.34
C ILE A 304 12.11 2.87 -2.56
N GLY A 305 12.46 4.11 -2.87
CA GLY A 305 13.03 4.49 -4.16
C GLY A 305 12.04 4.24 -5.29
N TYR A 306 12.21 3.13 -6.03
CA TYR A 306 11.26 2.70 -7.06
C TYR A 306 10.50 1.41 -6.71
N GLN A 307 10.81 0.79 -5.55
CA GLN A 307 10.12 -0.41 -5.10
C GLN A 307 8.79 -0.03 -4.45
N LEU A 308 7.70 -0.60 -4.95
CA LEU A 308 6.36 -0.44 -4.39
C LEU A 308 6.09 -1.53 -3.36
N LEU A 309 5.77 -1.10 -2.15
CA LEU A 309 5.24 -1.94 -1.08
C LEU A 309 3.74 -1.68 -0.93
N GLY A 310 2.92 -2.72 -1.06
CA GLY A 310 1.52 -2.64 -0.66
C GLY A 310 1.23 -3.52 0.54
N VAL A 311 0.38 -3.05 1.43
CA VAL A 311 0.01 -3.73 2.65
C VAL A 311 -1.50 -3.89 2.68
N SER A 312 -1.96 -5.07 3.07
CA SER A 312 -3.35 -5.25 3.50
C SER A 312 -3.40 -5.68 4.95
N CYS A 313 -4.30 -5.07 5.70
CA CYS A 313 -4.55 -5.34 7.10
C CYS A 313 -5.94 -5.94 7.29
N THR A 314 -6.04 -6.98 8.10
CA THR A 314 -7.34 -7.54 8.46
C THR A 314 -7.34 -8.12 9.87
N THR A 315 -8.40 -7.85 10.63
CA THR A 315 -8.63 -8.47 11.93
C THR A 315 -9.18 -9.90 11.82
N TYR A 316 -9.33 -10.43 10.60
CA TYR A 316 -9.74 -11.81 10.38
C TYR A 316 -8.71 -12.79 10.94
N ASN A 317 -9.24 -13.86 11.54
CA ASN A 317 -8.47 -14.95 12.12
C ASN A 317 -8.69 -16.29 11.39
N ARG A 318 -9.44 -16.29 10.28
CA ARG A 318 -9.66 -17.49 9.46
C ARG A 318 -8.76 -17.46 8.23
N LYS A 319 -7.99 -18.54 8.02
CA LYS A 319 -7.07 -18.66 6.87
C LYS A 319 -7.71 -18.35 5.52
N SER A 320 -8.91 -18.88 5.24
CA SER A 320 -9.57 -18.69 3.93
C SER A 320 -9.88 -17.23 3.63
N ALA A 321 -10.38 -16.47 4.62
CA ALA A 321 -10.67 -15.05 4.46
C ALA A 321 -9.38 -14.24 4.28
N CYS A 322 -8.33 -14.57 5.04
CA CYS A 322 -7.02 -13.92 4.92
C CYS A 322 -6.34 -14.23 3.58
N LYS A 323 -6.53 -15.44 3.03
CA LYS A 323 -6.03 -15.80 1.70
C LYS A 323 -6.63 -14.94 0.61
N ASN A 324 -7.93 -14.68 0.66
CA ASN A 324 -8.59 -13.77 -0.29
C ASN A 324 -8.01 -12.35 -0.20
N LYS A 325 -7.73 -11.85 1.01
CA LYS A 325 -7.03 -10.58 1.21
C LYS A 325 -5.59 -10.60 0.65
N GLY A 326 -4.87 -11.70 0.84
CA GLY A 326 -3.56 -11.92 0.24
C GLY A 326 -3.59 -11.86 -1.29
N PHE A 327 -4.54 -12.53 -1.94
CA PHE A 327 -4.71 -12.43 -3.39
C PHE A 327 -5.07 -11.02 -3.86
N GLU A 328 -6.00 -10.37 -3.15
CA GLU A 328 -6.43 -9.01 -3.44
C GLU A 328 -5.24 -8.04 -3.43
N ILE A 329 -4.38 -8.06 -2.41
CA ILE A 329 -3.21 -7.17 -2.35
C ILE A 329 -2.16 -7.53 -3.41
N ILE A 330 -1.93 -8.81 -3.70
CA ILE A 330 -1.02 -9.24 -4.77
C ILE A 330 -1.48 -8.66 -6.12
N HIS A 331 -2.77 -8.75 -6.42
CA HIS A 331 -3.33 -8.21 -7.66
C HIS A 331 -3.28 -6.69 -7.70
N ARG A 332 -3.64 -6.00 -6.60
CA ARG A 332 -3.61 -4.53 -6.54
C ARG A 332 -2.20 -4.00 -6.73
N VAL A 333 -1.21 -4.52 -6.02
CA VAL A 333 0.18 -4.07 -6.14
C VAL A 333 0.73 -4.30 -7.54
N ARG A 334 0.39 -5.43 -8.18
CA ARG A 334 0.75 -5.72 -9.58
C ARG A 334 0.10 -4.76 -10.57
N GLN A 335 -1.19 -4.49 -10.39
CA GLN A 335 -1.94 -3.58 -11.25
C GLN A 335 -1.40 -2.14 -11.17
N ILE A 336 -0.93 -1.73 -9.99
CA ILE A 336 -0.36 -0.42 -9.71
C ILE A 336 1.09 -0.38 -10.23
N GLY A 337 1.97 -1.24 -9.73
CA GLY A 337 3.41 -1.22 -9.98
C GLY A 337 3.88 -1.87 -11.29
N GLY A 338 2.97 -2.46 -12.07
CA GLY A 338 3.26 -3.10 -13.35
C GLY A 338 3.61 -4.58 -13.21
N ASP A 339 2.89 -5.44 -13.94
CA ASP A 339 3.01 -6.90 -13.89
C ASP A 339 4.41 -7.45 -14.23
N GLU A 340 5.17 -6.71 -15.04
CA GLU A 340 6.50 -7.08 -15.51
C GLU A 340 7.61 -6.75 -14.50
N VAL A 341 7.34 -5.92 -13.48
CA VAL A 341 8.34 -5.45 -12.50
C VAL A 341 8.27 -6.26 -11.21
N ARG A 342 8.11 -7.59 -11.30
CA ARG A 342 7.82 -8.46 -10.14
C ARG A 342 8.81 -8.28 -8.98
N GLU A 343 10.08 -8.01 -9.28
CA GLU A 343 11.16 -7.87 -8.31
C GLU A 343 11.11 -6.52 -7.55
N GLY A 344 10.50 -5.51 -8.15
CA GLY A 344 10.24 -4.21 -7.54
C GLY A 344 8.92 -4.13 -6.77
N LEU A 345 8.17 -5.24 -6.66
CA LEU A 345 6.91 -5.30 -5.94
C LEU A 345 7.06 -6.13 -4.67
N LYS A 346 6.63 -5.57 -3.54
CA LYS A 346 6.57 -6.26 -2.26
C LYS A 346 5.18 -6.12 -1.65
N MET A 347 4.75 -7.16 -0.96
CA MET A 347 3.42 -7.24 -0.35
C MET A 347 3.53 -7.63 1.12
N LEU A 348 2.77 -6.96 1.99
CA LEU A 348 2.57 -7.39 3.37
C LEU A 348 1.10 -7.74 3.58
N LEU A 349 0.86 -8.84 4.27
CA LEU A 349 -0.46 -9.23 4.73
C LEU A 349 -0.43 -9.33 6.26
N ILE A 350 -1.08 -8.39 6.93
CA ILE A 350 -1.18 -8.32 8.39
C ILE A 350 -2.53 -8.88 8.83
N THR A 351 -2.51 -9.91 9.68
CA THR A 351 -3.70 -10.70 10.02
C THR A 351 -3.72 -11.09 11.51
N CYS A 352 -4.84 -11.66 11.95
CA CYS A 352 -4.98 -12.24 13.29
C CYS A 352 -5.07 -13.77 13.28
N VAL A 353 -4.55 -14.44 12.24
CA VAL A 353 -4.52 -15.91 12.19
C VAL A 353 -3.51 -16.48 13.18
N ALA A 354 -3.75 -17.72 13.63
CA ALA A 354 -2.84 -18.43 14.52
C ALA A 354 -1.53 -18.81 13.82
N PRO A 355 -0.42 -19.04 14.56
CA PRO A 355 0.90 -19.30 13.96
C PRO A 355 0.94 -20.42 12.91
N VAL A 356 0.29 -21.55 13.17
CA VAL A 356 0.22 -22.68 12.23
C VAL A 356 -0.47 -22.30 10.92
N GLU A 357 -1.53 -21.49 10.99
CA GLU A 357 -2.23 -21.01 9.80
C GLU A 357 -1.44 -19.93 9.07
N ARG A 358 -0.71 -19.08 9.81
CA ARG A 358 0.19 -18.06 9.25
C ARG A 358 1.26 -18.70 8.36
N GLU A 359 1.90 -19.76 8.83
CA GLU A 359 2.94 -20.47 8.06
C GLU A 359 2.38 -21.09 6.77
N ARG A 360 1.21 -21.73 6.86
CA ARG A 360 0.52 -22.28 5.68
C ARG A 360 0.16 -21.18 4.69
N LEU A 361 -0.35 -20.05 5.19
CA LEU A 361 -0.73 -18.91 4.37
C LEU A 361 0.48 -18.27 3.67
N GLN A 362 1.60 -18.13 4.39
CA GLN A 362 2.87 -17.66 3.86
C GLN A 362 3.37 -18.55 2.71
N GLN A 363 3.32 -19.87 2.87
CA GLN A 363 3.73 -20.81 1.83
C GLN A 363 2.81 -20.73 0.60
N GLU A 364 1.49 -20.74 0.81
CA GLU A 364 0.50 -20.68 -0.28
C GLU A 364 0.63 -19.38 -1.09
N LEU A 365 0.77 -18.22 -0.42
CA LEU A 365 0.87 -16.94 -1.11
C LEU A 365 2.25 -16.69 -1.74
N ALA A 366 3.33 -17.24 -1.17
CA ALA A 366 4.66 -17.12 -1.75
C ALA A 366 4.73 -17.73 -3.16
N VAL A 367 4.07 -18.88 -3.38
CA VAL A 367 3.99 -19.53 -4.70
C VAL A 367 3.40 -18.59 -5.75
N GLU A 368 2.37 -17.82 -5.37
CA GLU A 368 1.64 -16.91 -6.26
C GLU A 368 2.45 -15.68 -6.67
N THR A 369 3.46 -15.31 -5.88
CA THR A 369 4.35 -14.21 -6.23
C THR A 369 5.33 -14.57 -7.35
N GLY A 370 5.58 -15.87 -7.58
CA GLY A 370 6.32 -16.38 -8.75
C GLY A 370 7.80 -16.00 -8.80
N THR A 371 8.40 -15.65 -7.66
CA THR A 371 9.79 -15.20 -7.53
C THR A 371 10.63 -16.16 -6.67
N ARG A 372 11.96 -16.20 -6.90
CA ARG A 372 12.88 -17.10 -6.17
C ARG A 372 12.99 -16.77 -4.67
N ARG A 373 12.73 -15.51 -4.30
CA ARG A 373 12.49 -15.04 -2.92
C ARG A 373 11.01 -14.68 -2.82
N ALA A 374 10.35 -15.01 -1.70
CA ALA A 374 8.96 -14.63 -1.50
C ALA A 374 8.84 -13.11 -1.47
N ASN A 375 8.04 -12.54 -2.37
CA ASN A 375 7.78 -11.09 -2.41
C ASN A 375 6.56 -10.70 -1.55
N ILE A 376 6.10 -11.62 -0.72
CA ILE A 376 5.04 -11.40 0.25
C ILE A 376 5.49 -11.84 1.64
N LEU A 377 5.22 -11.00 2.63
CA LEU A 377 5.35 -11.33 4.05
C LEU A 377 3.95 -11.42 4.67
N VAL A 378 3.69 -12.50 5.39
CA VAL A 378 2.44 -12.71 6.15
C VAL A 378 2.75 -12.64 7.63
N CYS A 379 2.16 -11.66 8.33
CA CYS A 379 2.21 -11.55 9.79
C CYS A 379 0.87 -12.00 10.38
N GLY A 380 0.95 -12.89 11.37
CA GLY A 380 -0.19 -13.41 12.12
C GLY A 380 -0.25 -12.79 13.51
N GLN A 381 -1.17 -13.29 14.33
CA GLN A 381 -1.42 -12.74 15.66
C GLN A 381 -0.17 -12.65 16.56
N ALA A 382 0.69 -13.67 16.52
CA ALA A 382 1.90 -13.74 17.36
C ALA A 382 3.00 -12.74 16.93
N ASP A 383 2.87 -12.20 15.72
CA ASP A 383 3.83 -11.29 15.10
C ASP A 383 3.43 -9.81 15.33
N LEU A 384 2.22 -9.52 15.85
CA LEU A 384 1.67 -8.16 15.98
C LEU A 384 2.25 -7.32 17.13
N ALA A 385 3.06 -7.89 18.02
CA ALA A 385 3.75 -7.08 19.02
C ALA A 385 4.71 -6.09 18.32
N PRO A 386 4.78 -4.80 18.73
CA PRO A 386 5.50 -3.76 17.98
C PRO A 386 6.91 -4.15 17.54
N GLU A 387 7.75 -4.62 18.47
CA GLU A 387 9.14 -5.00 18.16
C GLU A 387 9.24 -6.24 17.26
N LYS A 388 8.34 -7.23 17.44
CA LYS A 388 8.30 -8.42 16.59
C LYS A 388 7.89 -8.05 15.16
N LEU A 389 6.86 -7.23 15.02
CA LEU A 389 6.41 -6.76 13.71
C LEU A 389 7.51 -5.95 13.02
N ARG A 390 8.16 -5.06 13.78
CA ARG A 390 9.30 -4.27 13.30
C ARG A 390 10.44 -5.15 12.80
N GLU A 391 10.82 -6.18 13.55
CA GLU A 391 11.86 -7.13 13.14
C GLU A 391 11.49 -7.87 11.86
N GLN A 392 10.27 -8.43 11.78
CA GLN A 392 9.80 -9.16 10.60
C GLN A 392 9.79 -8.27 9.35
N ILE A 393 9.28 -7.04 9.48
CA ILE A 393 9.24 -6.07 8.38
C ILE A 393 10.66 -5.63 7.99
N GLY A 394 11.52 -5.34 8.95
CA GLY A 394 12.91 -4.97 8.71
C GLY A 394 13.66 -6.03 7.91
N GLN A 395 13.62 -7.29 8.38
CA GLN A 395 14.24 -8.44 7.69
C GLN A 395 13.66 -8.66 6.29
N PHE A 396 12.37 -8.39 6.09
CA PHE A 396 11.74 -8.53 4.79
C PHE A 396 12.13 -7.43 3.82
N LEU A 397 12.36 -6.20 4.28
CA LEU A 397 12.70 -5.07 3.44
C LEU A 397 14.19 -5.02 3.05
N THR A 398 15.09 -5.41 3.94
CA THR A 398 16.54 -5.49 3.70
C THR A 398 16.93 -6.75 2.96
#